data_AF-A0A835IR33-F1
#
_entry.id   AF-A0A835IR33-F1
#
_cell.length_a   1.000
_cell.length_b   1.000
_cell.length_c   1.000
_cell.angle_alpha   90.00
_cell.angle_beta   90.00
_cell.angle_gamma   90.00
#
_symmetry.space_group_name_H-M   'P 1'
#
loop_
_entity.id
_entity.type
_entity.pdbx_description
1 polymer ?
#
loop_
_entity_poly.entity_id
_entity_poly.type
_entity_poly.pdbx_seq_one_letter_code
_entity_poly.pdbx_strand_id
1 'polypeptide(L)'
;MSLTINGKKTRTKPWLISLNPKSYLLIILMEHTKTTATDSSPPLKKNTFAATNICLAVMEGKSAKVITNSPSVFSFEKGMYGADAKFRVHTNPTNTIFGIRRLLGRKFDDPMIQKDMKMVPFKMVRGDNGEAWLEAYGKQFPPICIASLIFSNMKETAESHIGKSVSKAIIAVPGEIVLLNMSSY
;
A
#
# COMPACT_ATOMS: atom_id res chain seq x y z
N MET A 1 -19.15 -0.89 16.35
CA MET A 1 -17.95 -1.24 17.16
C MET A 1 -16.78 -0.43 16.66
N SER A 2 -16.08 0.33 17.49
CA SER A 2 -14.84 1.02 17.08
C SER A 2 -13.72 -0.01 16.88
N LEU A 3 -13.05 -0.04 15.73
CA LEU A 3 -11.79 -0.75 15.61
C LEU A 3 -10.73 0.08 16.34
N THR A 4 -9.97 -0.52 17.24
CA THR A 4 -8.83 0.14 17.88
C THR A 4 -7.58 -0.43 17.25
N ILE A 5 -6.86 0.40 16.49
CA ILE A 5 -5.60 0.04 15.86
C ILE A 5 -4.54 0.94 16.49
N ASN A 6 -3.53 0.35 17.14
CA ASN A 6 -2.47 1.07 17.86
C ASN A 6 -3.00 2.16 18.82
N GLY A 7 -4.03 1.83 19.61
CA GLY A 7 -4.63 2.76 20.59
C GLY A 7 -5.50 3.87 20.01
N LYS A 8 -5.62 3.97 18.67
CA LYS A 8 -6.51 4.94 18.02
C LYS A 8 -7.82 4.28 17.62
N LYS A 9 -8.93 4.80 18.16
CA LYS A 9 -10.29 4.40 17.78
C LYS A 9 -10.60 4.93 16.38
N THR A 10 -10.70 4.04 15.41
CA THR A 10 -11.24 4.34 14.07
C THR A 10 -12.74 4.02 14.04
N ARG A 11 -13.54 4.97 13.55
CA ARG A 11 -14.99 4.76 13.35
C ARG A 11 -15.20 3.83 12.16
N THR A 12 -15.56 2.58 12.42
CA THR A 12 -16.01 1.67 11.35
C THR A 12 -17.41 2.07 10.91
N LYS A 13 -17.68 2.13 9.60
CA LYS A 13 -19.04 2.37 9.10
C LYS A 13 -19.98 1.21 9.53
N PRO A 14 -21.25 1.47 9.89
CA PRO A 14 -22.16 0.44 10.42
C PRO A 14 -22.35 -0.79 9.52
N TRP A 15 -22.27 -0.64 8.20
CA TRP A 15 -22.44 -1.73 7.24
C TRP A 15 -21.26 -2.74 7.24
N LEU A 16 -20.09 -2.36 7.76
CA LEU A 16 -18.95 -3.27 7.94
C LEU A 16 -19.29 -4.43 8.89
N ILE A 17 -20.28 -4.25 9.76
CA ILE A 17 -20.74 -5.21 10.77
C ILE A 17 -21.72 -6.24 10.18
N SER A 18 -22.34 -5.93 9.03
CA SER A 18 -23.29 -6.82 8.34
C SER A 18 -22.61 -7.86 7.43
N LEU A 19 -21.29 -7.88 7.39
CA LEU A 19 -20.52 -8.78 6.54
C LEU A 19 -20.46 -10.18 7.17
N ASN A 20 -21.26 -11.10 6.60
CA ASN A 20 -21.43 -12.51 6.97
C ASN A 20 -20.06 -13.22 7.12
N PRO A 21 -19.70 -13.88 8.25
CA PRO A 21 -18.34 -14.25 8.70
C PRO A 21 -17.55 -15.29 7.86
N LYS A 22 -17.86 -15.40 6.56
CA LYS A 22 -17.18 -16.16 5.50
C LYS A 22 -15.66 -16.26 5.63
N SER A 23 -15.00 -15.16 5.22
CA SER A 23 -13.56 -14.91 5.17
C SER A 23 -13.41 -13.45 4.69
N TYR A 24 -13.00 -12.49 5.52
CA TYR A 24 -12.69 -11.14 5.03
C TYR A 24 -11.26 -10.76 5.35
N LEU A 25 -10.58 -10.24 4.33
CA LEU A 25 -9.31 -9.55 4.48
C LEU A 25 -9.58 -8.07 4.76
N LEU A 26 -8.96 -7.54 5.81
CA LEU A 26 -9.03 -6.13 6.13
C LEU A 26 -7.65 -5.52 5.84
N ILE A 27 -7.49 -4.95 4.65
CA ILE A 27 -6.28 -4.22 4.27
C ILE A 27 -6.46 -2.78 4.76
N ILE A 28 -5.68 -2.38 5.76
CA ILE A 28 -5.75 -1.04 6.32
C ILE A 28 -4.56 -0.26 5.77
N LEU A 29 -4.83 0.60 4.79
CA LEU A 29 -3.87 1.58 4.30
C LEU A 29 -3.83 2.74 5.29
N MET A 30 -3.03 2.59 6.34
CA MET A 30 -2.85 3.66 7.32
C MET A 30 -1.83 4.68 6.80
N GLU A 31 -2.24 5.95 6.76
CA GLU A 31 -1.25 7.03 6.84
C GLU A 31 -1.01 7.46 8.29
N HIS A 32 0.23 7.85 8.52
CA HIS A 32 0.78 8.42 9.75
C HIS A 32 0.90 7.46 10.95
N THR A 33 2.08 6.85 11.06
CA THR A 33 2.79 6.86 12.33
C THR A 33 4.00 7.76 12.18
N LYS A 34 4.10 8.82 12.99
CA LYS A 34 5.38 9.47 13.26
C LYS A 34 6.40 8.35 13.51
N THR A 35 7.53 8.43 12.84
CA THR A 35 8.67 7.52 13.00
C THR A 35 9.05 7.48 14.49
N THR A 36 8.50 6.55 15.26
CA THR A 36 9.12 6.14 16.53
C THR A 36 10.20 5.17 16.12
N ALA A 37 11.42 5.68 16.16
CA ALA A 37 12.64 5.01 15.77
C ALA A 37 12.80 3.66 16.48
N THR A 38 12.69 2.57 15.72
CA THR A 38 13.31 1.27 16.00
C THR A 38 13.66 0.58 14.68
N ASP A 39 14.19 1.33 13.72
CA ASP A 39 14.69 0.76 12.46
C ASP A 39 16.15 1.17 12.30
N SER A 40 17.06 0.20 12.44
CA SER A 40 18.52 0.37 12.40
C SER A 40 19.07 0.71 11.00
N SER A 41 18.19 0.88 10.01
CA SER A 41 18.55 1.32 8.66
C SER A 41 19.06 2.78 8.65
N PRO A 42 20.12 3.09 7.87
CA PRO A 42 20.71 4.43 7.82
C PRO A 42 19.67 5.49 7.42
N PRO A 43 19.78 6.72 7.96
CA PRO A 43 18.79 7.76 7.73
C PRO A 43 18.75 8.13 6.25
N LEU A 44 17.61 7.84 5.60
CA LEU A 44 17.28 8.43 4.30
C LEU A 44 17.39 9.96 4.42
N LYS A 45 18.11 10.60 3.49
CA LYS A 45 18.37 12.05 3.47
C LYS A 45 17.10 12.85 3.79
N LYS A 46 17.25 13.88 4.64
CA LYS A 46 16.27 14.71 5.40
C LYS A 46 14.99 15.24 4.70
N ASN A 47 14.67 14.86 3.48
CA ASN A 47 13.42 15.19 2.78
C ASN A 47 12.63 13.91 2.40
N THR A 48 12.73 12.87 3.22
CA THR A 48 12.12 11.55 2.97
C THR A 48 10.61 11.68 2.87
N PHE A 49 10.08 11.49 1.66
CA PHE A 49 8.68 11.20 1.42
C PHE A 49 8.14 10.31 2.54
N ALA A 50 7.09 10.77 3.23
CA ALA A 50 6.53 10.08 4.38
C ALA A 50 6.38 8.58 4.07
N ALA A 51 7.05 7.74 4.86
CA ALA A 51 6.95 6.29 4.76
C ALA A 51 5.49 5.90 5.08
N THR A 52 4.69 5.70 4.02
CA THR A 52 3.36 5.12 4.17
C THR A 52 3.57 3.66 4.57
N ASN A 53 2.95 3.21 5.65
CA ASN A 53 2.98 1.80 6.03
C ASN A 53 1.63 1.19 5.65
N ILE A 54 1.65 -0.05 5.17
CA ILE A 54 0.44 -0.82 4.93
C ILE A 54 0.33 -1.88 6.02
N CYS A 55 -0.81 -1.87 6.69
CA CYS A 55 -1.12 -2.80 7.76
C CYS A 55 -2.13 -3.82 7.23
N LEU A 56 -1.76 -5.09 7.32
CA LEU A 56 -2.64 -6.21 6.98
C LEU A 56 -3.27 -6.75 8.26
N ALA A 57 -4.59 -6.75 8.32
CA ALA A 57 -5.33 -7.35 9.40
C ALA A 57 -6.34 -8.37 8.86
N VAL A 58 -6.61 -9.39 9.65
CA VAL A 58 -7.62 -10.40 9.36
C VAL A 58 -8.60 -10.45 10.52
N MET A 59 -9.88 -10.63 10.17
CA MET A 59 -10.94 -10.83 11.15
C MET A 59 -11.12 -12.32 11.40
N GLU A 60 -10.73 -12.78 12.59
CA GLU A 60 -10.98 -14.14 13.08
C GLU A 60 -12.20 -14.09 14.01
N GLY A 61 -13.37 -14.42 13.47
CA GLY A 61 -14.64 -14.32 14.19
C GLY A 61 -14.98 -12.87 14.56
N LYS A 62 -14.89 -12.53 15.85
CA LYS A 62 -15.20 -11.17 16.37
C LYS A 62 -13.97 -10.32 16.66
N SER A 63 -12.76 -10.89 16.59
CA SER A 63 -11.50 -10.19 16.88
C SER A 63 -10.70 -9.91 15.60
N ALA A 64 -10.15 -8.70 15.50
CA ALA A 64 -9.19 -8.33 14.46
C ALA A 64 -7.77 -8.67 14.92
N LYS A 65 -7.01 -9.39 14.09
CA LYS A 65 -5.61 -9.70 14.33
C LYS A 65 -4.75 -9.09 13.23
N VAL A 66 -3.72 -8.35 13.62
CA VAL A 66 -2.73 -7.79 12.67
C VAL A 66 -1.75 -8.90 12.30
N ILE A 67 -1.58 -9.14 10.99
CA ILE A 67 -0.67 -10.15 10.46
C ILE A 67 0.69 -9.52 10.15
N THR A 68 0.70 -8.41 9.42
CA THR A 68 1.94 -7.74 9.02
C THR A 68 1.77 -6.23 8.96
N ASN A 69 2.86 -5.52 9.24
CA ASN A 69 3.00 -4.10 9.03
C ASN A 69 4.23 -3.87 8.15
N SER A 70 4.00 -3.53 6.88
CA SER A 70 5.05 -3.43 5.88
C SER A 70 5.14 -2.01 5.31
N PRO A 71 6.33 -1.51 4.99
CA PRO A 71 6.46 -0.23 4.32
C PRO A 71 5.81 -0.31 2.91
N SER A 72 5.19 0.78 2.47
CA SER A 72 4.55 0.90 1.14
C SER A 72 5.61 1.12 0.06
N VAL A 73 6.47 0.14 -0.13
CA VAL A 73 7.55 0.13 -1.11
C VAL A 73 7.38 -1.10 -1.98
N PHE A 74 7.48 -0.92 -3.29
CA PHE A 74 7.44 -1.98 -4.29
C PHE A 74 8.68 -1.89 -5.16
N SER A 75 9.38 -3.00 -5.36
CA SER A 75 10.48 -3.09 -6.30
C SER A 75 10.08 -3.97 -7.48
N PHE A 76 10.29 -3.46 -8.69
CA PHE A 76 10.12 -4.25 -9.91
C PHE A 76 11.18 -5.35 -10.02
N GLU A 77 12.28 -5.25 -9.27
CA GLU A 77 13.25 -6.33 -9.15
C GLU A 77 12.62 -7.51 -8.39
N LYS A 78 12.30 -8.58 -9.12
CA LYS A 78 11.66 -9.80 -8.61
C LYS A 78 10.26 -9.59 -7.98
N GLY A 79 9.61 -8.45 -8.22
CA GLY A 79 8.25 -8.17 -7.71
C GLY A 79 8.15 -8.09 -6.18
N MET A 80 9.22 -7.59 -5.54
CA MET A 80 9.31 -7.53 -4.08
C MET A 80 8.43 -6.41 -3.50
N TYR A 81 7.86 -6.65 -2.33
CA TYR A 81 7.06 -5.69 -1.58
C TYR A 81 7.54 -5.59 -0.13
N GLY A 82 7.31 -4.44 0.51
CA GLY A 82 7.51 -4.30 1.95
C GLY A 82 8.98 -4.14 2.34
N ALA A 83 9.38 -4.82 3.41
CA ALA A 83 10.73 -4.70 3.97
C ALA A 83 11.80 -5.12 2.95
N ASP A 84 11.53 -6.16 2.16
CA ASP A 84 12.46 -6.66 1.14
C ASP A 84 12.70 -5.62 0.04
N ALA A 85 11.64 -4.89 -0.35
CA ALA A 85 11.73 -3.80 -1.31
C ALA A 85 12.40 -2.54 -0.73
N LYS A 86 12.30 -2.31 0.59
CA LYS A 86 12.90 -1.14 1.25
C LYS A 86 14.43 -1.11 1.10
N PHE A 87 15.09 -2.26 1.15
CA PHE A 87 16.54 -2.33 0.94
C PHE A 87 16.94 -1.91 -0.49
N ARG A 88 16.05 -2.12 -1.46
CA ARG A 88 16.27 -1.78 -2.88
C ARG A 88 16.18 -0.29 -3.18
N VAL A 89 15.63 0.51 -2.26
CA VAL A 89 15.61 1.97 -2.38
C VAL A 89 17.02 2.56 -2.52
N HIS A 90 18.05 1.92 -1.95
CA HIS A 90 19.43 2.39 -2.07
C HIS A 90 20.20 1.74 -3.23
N THR A 91 19.94 0.46 -3.52
CA THR A 91 20.70 -0.31 -4.52
C THR A 91 20.11 -0.23 -5.93
N ASN A 92 18.80 -0.08 -6.05
CA ASN A 92 18.07 0.02 -7.31
C ASN A 92 16.95 1.08 -7.24
N PRO A 93 17.31 2.36 -7.02
CA PRO A 93 16.36 3.42 -6.72
C PRO A 93 15.43 3.75 -7.90
N THR A 94 15.88 3.54 -9.14
CA THR A 94 15.11 3.86 -10.36
C THR A 94 13.96 2.88 -10.60
N ASN A 95 14.10 1.62 -10.15
CA ASN A 95 13.09 0.57 -10.30
C ASN A 95 12.38 0.23 -8.97
N THR A 96 12.56 1.07 -7.94
CA THR A 96 11.91 0.92 -6.63
C THR A 96 10.95 2.08 -6.38
N ILE A 97 9.66 1.77 -6.32
CA ILE A 97 8.57 2.73 -6.19
C ILE A 97 8.12 2.83 -4.74
N PHE A 98 7.90 4.05 -4.28
CA PHE A 98 7.34 4.33 -2.95
C PHE A 98 6.35 5.48 -3.00
N GLY A 99 5.38 5.46 -2.08
CA GLY A 99 4.36 6.50 -1.98
C GLY A 99 3.39 6.54 -3.16
N ILE A 100 3.09 5.37 -3.74
CA ILE A 100 2.19 5.22 -4.89
C ILE A 100 0.81 5.84 -4.69
N ARG A 101 0.32 5.87 -3.45
CA ARG A 101 -0.96 6.49 -3.07
C ARG A 101 -1.08 7.93 -3.56
N ARG A 102 0.02 8.69 -3.60
CA ARG A 102 0.01 10.09 -4.06
C ARG A 102 -0.17 10.22 -5.57
N LEU A 103 0.13 9.16 -6.33
CA LEU A 103 0.05 9.13 -7.80
C LEU A 103 -1.33 8.68 -8.30
N LEU A 104 -2.06 7.89 -7.50
CA LEU A 104 -3.38 7.38 -7.88
C LEU A 104 -4.35 8.53 -8.17
N GLY A 105 -4.93 8.52 -9.37
CA GLY A 105 -5.93 9.50 -9.82
C GLY A 105 -5.38 10.90 -10.10
N ARG A 106 -4.06 11.08 -10.19
CA ARG A 106 -3.45 12.38 -10.53
C ARG A 106 -3.01 12.47 -11.97
N LYS A 107 -3.20 13.66 -12.55
CA LYS A 107 -2.68 14.00 -13.88
C LYS A 107 -1.18 14.24 -13.83
N PHE A 108 -0.50 13.93 -14.92
CA PHE A 108 0.94 14.18 -15.05
C PHE A 108 1.30 15.66 -14.84
N ASP A 109 0.42 16.58 -15.25
CA ASP A 109 0.60 18.03 -15.14
C ASP A 109 0.28 18.63 -13.76
N ASP A 110 -0.16 17.82 -12.79
CA ASP A 110 -0.47 18.32 -11.46
C ASP A 110 0.79 18.93 -10.81
N PRO A 111 0.73 20.16 -10.26
CA PRO A 111 1.86 20.80 -9.59
C PRO A 111 2.52 19.93 -8.51
N MET A 112 1.73 19.10 -7.82
CA MET A 112 2.24 18.16 -6.81
C MET A 112 3.07 17.05 -7.47
N ILE A 113 2.62 16.50 -8.60
CA ILE A 113 3.34 15.46 -9.35
C ILE A 113 4.64 16.03 -9.93
N GLN A 114 4.59 17.24 -10.48
CA GLN A 114 5.78 17.93 -11.01
C GLN A 114 6.82 18.21 -9.94
N LYS A 115 6.38 18.52 -8.71
CA LYS A 115 7.28 18.65 -7.55
C LYS A 115 7.84 17.30 -7.13
N ASP A 116 6.99 16.28 -7.06
CA ASP A 116 7.39 14.92 -6.66
C ASP A 116 8.42 14.32 -7.63
N MET A 117 8.25 14.55 -8.93
CA MET A 117 9.16 14.10 -9.99
C MET A 117 10.61 14.60 -9.81
N LYS A 118 10.80 15.78 -9.18
CA LYS A 118 12.13 16.33 -8.88
C LYS A 118 12.76 15.75 -7.61
N MET A 119 11.96 15.09 -6.77
CA MET A 119 12.38 14.58 -5.47
C MET A 119 12.55 13.05 -5.45
N VAL A 120 11.83 12.32 -6.32
CA VAL A 120 11.92 10.87 -6.41
C VAL A 120 13.01 10.42 -7.39
N PRO A 121 13.63 9.25 -7.17
CA PRO A 121 14.62 8.71 -8.09
C PRO A 121 14.02 7.87 -9.25
N PHE A 122 12.76 7.44 -9.14
CA PHE A 122 12.09 6.66 -10.17
C PHE A 122 11.49 7.56 -11.25
N LYS A 123 11.36 7.04 -12.47
CA LYS A 123 10.89 7.82 -13.62
C LYS A 123 9.36 7.85 -13.65
N MET A 124 8.80 9.05 -13.68
CA MET A 124 7.39 9.28 -13.97
C MET A 124 7.23 9.68 -15.43
N VAL A 125 6.21 9.17 -16.09
CA VAL A 125 5.89 9.46 -17.50
C VAL A 125 4.42 9.82 -17.65
N ARG A 126 4.08 10.55 -18.71
CA ARG A 126 2.68 10.80 -19.06
C ARG A 126 2.12 9.54 -19.70
N GLY A 127 1.11 8.94 -19.07
CA GLY A 127 0.35 7.85 -19.66
C GLY A 127 -0.62 8.34 -20.73
N ASP A 128 -1.20 7.41 -21.48
CA ASP A 128 -2.09 7.72 -22.62
C ASP A 128 -3.30 8.58 -22.22
N ASN A 129 -3.80 8.39 -20.99
CA ASN A 129 -4.94 9.13 -20.43
C ASN A 129 -4.54 10.50 -19.82
N GLY A 130 -3.28 10.91 -19.96
CA GLY A 130 -2.73 12.12 -19.32
C GLY A 130 -2.46 11.97 -17.82
N GLU A 131 -2.62 10.76 -17.27
CA GLU A 131 -2.29 10.43 -15.89
C GLU A 131 -0.79 10.27 -15.67
N ALA A 132 -0.35 10.43 -14.42
CA ALA A 132 1.03 10.17 -14.03
C ALA A 132 1.27 8.65 -13.97
N TRP A 133 2.02 8.11 -14.93
CA TRP A 133 2.45 6.72 -14.96
C TRP A 133 3.89 6.59 -14.48
N LEU A 134 4.30 5.35 -14.21
CA LEU A 134 5.65 5.02 -13.75
C LEU A 134 6.36 4.21 -14.81
N GLU A 135 7.64 4.47 -15.03
CA GLU A 135 8.47 3.68 -15.94
C GLU A 135 9.53 2.89 -15.16
N ALA A 136 9.57 1.58 -15.39
CA ALA A 136 10.58 0.68 -14.84
C ALA A 136 11.02 -0.30 -15.92
N TYR A 137 12.33 -0.53 -16.03
CA TYR A 137 12.93 -1.37 -17.08
C TYR A 137 12.42 -1.07 -18.51
N GLY A 138 12.20 0.22 -18.82
CA GLY A 138 11.70 0.65 -20.13
C GLY A 138 10.22 0.34 -20.39
N LYS A 139 9.49 -0.19 -19.41
CA LYS A 139 8.05 -0.45 -19.48
C LYS A 139 7.30 0.56 -18.63
N GLN A 140 6.15 1.01 -19.13
CA GLN A 140 5.29 1.96 -18.45
C GLN A 140 4.17 1.22 -17.71
N PHE A 141 3.90 1.64 -16.48
CA PHE A 141 2.92 1.03 -15.58
C PHE A 141 1.98 2.10 -15.04
N PRO A 142 0.66 1.90 -15.18
CA PRO A 142 -0.32 2.68 -14.45
C PRO A 142 -0.10 2.50 -12.93
N PRO A 143 -0.29 3.54 -12.10
CA PRO A 143 -0.17 3.40 -10.65
C PRO A 143 -1.12 2.35 -10.06
N ILE A 144 -2.31 2.18 -10.68
CA ILE A 144 -3.28 1.16 -10.25
C ILE A 144 -2.76 -0.28 -10.47
N CYS A 145 -1.94 -0.51 -11.50
CA CYS A 145 -1.35 -1.82 -11.78
C CYS A 145 -0.36 -2.22 -10.68
N ILE A 146 0.48 -1.29 -10.22
CA ILE A 146 1.42 -1.57 -9.12
C ILE A 146 0.67 -1.74 -7.79
N ALA A 147 -0.40 -0.98 -7.56
CA ALA A 147 -1.25 -1.18 -6.39
C ALA A 147 -1.87 -2.59 -6.38
N SER A 148 -2.32 -3.08 -7.53
CA SER A 148 -2.78 -4.47 -7.70
C SER A 148 -1.72 -5.48 -7.30
N LEU A 149 -0.48 -5.33 -7.77
CA LEU A 149 0.63 -6.23 -7.42
C LEU A 149 0.89 -6.25 -5.91
N ILE A 150 0.83 -5.08 -5.26
CA ILE A 150 0.95 -4.98 -3.81
C ILE A 150 -0.20 -5.74 -3.11
N PHE A 151 -1.44 -5.60 -3.61
CA PHE A 151 -2.60 -6.28 -3.03
C PHE A 151 -2.57 -7.79 -3.25
N SER A 152 -2.08 -8.29 -4.38
CA SER A 152 -1.91 -9.72 -4.63
C SER A 152 -0.88 -10.33 -3.66
N ASN A 153 0.25 -9.66 -3.42
CA ASN A 153 1.24 -10.11 -2.42
C ASN A 153 0.65 -10.14 -0.98
N MET A 154 -0.21 -9.17 -0.64
CA MET A 154 -0.90 -9.14 0.65
C MET A 154 -1.95 -10.24 0.79
N LYS A 155 -2.68 -10.53 -0.29
CA LYS A 155 -3.62 -11.64 -0.35
C LYS A 155 -2.90 -12.95 -0.09
N GLU A 156 -1.79 -13.21 -0.77
CA GLU A 156 -0.97 -14.42 -0.56
C GLU A 156 -0.47 -14.53 0.90
N THR A 157 -0.02 -13.42 1.48
CA THR A 157 0.40 -13.37 2.90
C THR A 157 -0.76 -13.71 3.85
N ALA A 158 -1.97 -13.22 3.56
CA ALA A 158 -3.15 -13.52 4.38
C ALA A 158 -3.65 -14.95 4.20
N GLU A 159 -3.68 -15.45 2.96
CA GLU A 159 -4.08 -16.82 2.64
C GLU A 159 -3.12 -17.82 3.29
N SER A 160 -1.83 -17.52 3.31
CA SER A 160 -0.82 -18.32 4.02
C SER A 160 -1.02 -18.32 5.54
N HIS A 161 -1.51 -17.22 6.13
CA HIS A 161 -1.78 -17.14 7.57
C HIS A 161 -3.05 -17.90 7.98
N ILE A 162 -4.12 -17.79 7.17
CA ILE A 162 -5.44 -18.38 7.46
C ILE A 162 -5.52 -19.85 6.98
N GLY A 163 -4.71 -20.22 5.99
CA GLY A 163 -4.77 -21.52 5.30
C GLY A 163 -6.01 -21.68 4.41
N LYS A 164 -6.66 -20.58 4.01
CA LYS A 164 -7.88 -20.57 3.18
C LYS A 164 -7.82 -19.42 2.20
N SER A 165 -8.50 -19.58 1.06
CA SER A 165 -8.58 -18.51 0.07
C SER A 165 -9.45 -17.33 0.54
N VAL A 166 -9.00 -16.13 0.19
CA VAL A 166 -9.62 -14.85 0.52
C VAL A 166 -10.25 -14.27 -0.74
N SER A 167 -11.59 -14.18 -0.75
CA SER A 167 -12.34 -13.63 -1.89
C SER A 167 -12.68 -12.15 -1.76
N LYS A 168 -12.67 -11.58 -0.55
CA LYS A 168 -13.13 -10.20 -0.30
C LYS A 168 -12.14 -9.45 0.56
N ALA A 169 -11.84 -8.21 0.17
CA ALA A 169 -11.03 -7.30 0.94
C ALA A 169 -11.74 -5.97 1.20
N ILE A 170 -11.52 -5.43 2.40
CA ILE A 170 -11.88 -4.07 2.77
C ILE A 170 -10.61 -3.25 2.78
N ILE A 171 -10.56 -2.20 1.97
CA ILE A 171 -9.45 -1.25 1.92
C ILE A 171 -9.87 0.02 2.64
N ALA A 172 -9.21 0.32 3.75
CA ALA A 172 -9.41 1.57 4.48
C ALA A 172 -8.32 2.58 4.13
N VAL A 173 -8.71 3.74 3.61
CA VAL A 173 -7.87 4.92 3.32
C VAL A 173 -8.33 6.05 4.24
N PRO A 174 -7.47 6.99 4.69
CA PRO A 174 -7.94 8.14 5.45
C PRO A 174 -9.07 8.89 4.71
N GLY A 175 -10.26 8.94 5.31
CA GLY A 175 -11.46 9.57 4.73
C GLY A 175 -12.33 8.65 3.86
N GLU A 176 -11.81 7.51 3.39
CA GLU A 176 -12.51 6.64 2.44
C GLU A 176 -12.38 5.15 2.80
N ILE A 177 -13.46 4.39 2.65
CA ILE A 177 -13.44 2.93 2.84
C ILE A 177 -14.02 2.32 1.57
N VAL A 178 -13.24 1.47 0.93
CA VAL A 178 -13.57 0.81 -0.34
C VAL A 178 -13.66 -0.70 -0.12
N LEU A 179 -14.70 -1.33 -0.65
CA LEU A 179 -14.76 -2.79 -0.77
C LEU A 179 -14.20 -3.21 -2.11
N LEU A 180 -13.21 -4.10 -2.09
CA LEU A 180 -12.72 -4.75 -3.30
C LEU A 180 -13.08 -6.23 -3.29
N ASN A 181 -13.52 -6.70 -4.45
CA ASN A 181 -13.61 -8.13 -4.72
C ASN A 181 -12.22 -8.63 -5.13
N MET A 182 -11.66 -9.54 -4.35
CA MET A 182 -10.32 -10.09 -4.54
C MET A 182 -10.32 -11.34 -5.43
N SER A 183 -11.47 -11.79 -5.92
CA SER A 183 -11.55 -12.93 -6.87
C SER A 183 -10.89 -12.63 -8.22
N SER A 184 -10.72 -11.34 -8.55
CA SER A 184 -10.19 -10.88 -9.83
C SER A 184 -8.71 -10.47 -9.78
N TYR A 185 -8.05 -10.67 -8.63
CA TYR A 185 -6.68 -10.25 -8.33
C TYR A 185 -5.79 -11.43 -7.91
#